data_AF-A0AA96SCQ2-F1
#
_entry.id   AF-A0AA96SCQ2-F1
#
_cell.length_a   1.000
_cell.length_b   1.000
_cell.length_c   1.000
_cell.angle_alpha   90.00
_cell.angle_beta   90.00
_cell.angle_gamma   90.00
#
_symmetry.space_group_name_H-M   'P 1'
#
loop_
_entity.id
_entity.type
_entity.pdbx_description
1 polymer ?
#
loop_
_entity_poly.entity_id
_entity_poly.type
_entity_poly.pdbx_seq_one_letter_code
_entity_poly.pdbx_strand_id
1 'polypeptide(L)'
;MNFDTKHLIRWGIPGWVYLMTIIFYVFSDNPHYISDLKGKEGLSLIGLGAILAGLGVPVGYLIHQVSMFFGFIIWTPNKNKFFKEEYELDRIIFDSEDKGRKIRERYRHLLSRIHELRALKTSHILSIITVASLALFYSETVNKPSIIILIVNIIMVIIVHFNQSHFEKNLDFFKKKLKE
;
A
#
# COMPACT_ATOMS: atom_id res chain seq x y z
N MET A 1 -13.58 19.84 9.84
CA MET A 1 -13.44 18.42 9.47
C MET A 1 -12.30 17.86 10.32
N ASN A 2 -12.58 17.03 11.33
CA ASN A 2 -11.53 16.45 12.16
C ASN A 2 -10.75 15.45 11.32
N PHE A 3 -9.54 15.83 10.92
CA PHE A 3 -8.66 14.99 10.14
C PHE A 3 -8.10 13.91 11.06
N ASP A 4 -8.60 12.68 10.95
CA ASP A 4 -8.13 11.57 11.76
C ASP A 4 -6.75 11.12 11.24
N THR A 5 -5.71 11.39 12.03
CA THR A 5 -4.30 11.08 11.76
C THR A 5 -4.08 9.62 11.35
N LYS A 6 -4.98 8.73 11.76
CA LYS A 6 -4.99 7.32 11.35
C LYS A 6 -5.06 7.15 9.83
N HIS A 7 -5.78 8.02 9.11
CA HIS A 7 -5.88 7.96 7.65
C HIS A 7 -4.60 8.45 6.96
N LEU A 8 -3.91 9.44 7.54
CA LEU A 8 -2.64 9.96 7.03
C LEU A 8 -1.56 8.88 7.04
N ILE A 9 -1.40 8.20 8.17
CA ILE A 9 -0.40 7.13 8.33
C ILE A 9 -0.75 5.94 7.42
N ARG A 10 -2.04 5.62 7.33
CA ARG A 10 -2.55 4.51 6.52
C ARG A 10 -2.27 4.71 5.02
N TRP A 11 -2.41 5.92 4.52
CA TRP A 11 -2.12 6.23 3.11
C TRP A 11 -0.65 6.58 2.88
N GLY A 12 0.07 7.07 3.88
CA GLY A 12 1.49 7.41 3.78
C GLY A 12 2.41 6.19 3.72
N ILE A 13 2.10 5.10 4.44
CA ILE A 13 2.99 3.92 4.51
C ILE A 13 3.35 3.36 3.11
N PRO A 14 2.40 3.08 2.20
CA PRO A 14 2.74 2.63 0.85
C PRO A 14 3.67 3.59 0.10
N GLY A 15 3.49 4.90 0.27
CA GLY A 15 4.34 5.91 -0.37
C GLY A 15 5.73 5.99 0.23
N TRP A 16 5.85 5.98 1.56
CA TRP A 16 7.15 5.95 2.24
C TRP A 16 7.94 4.69 1.90
N VAL A 17 7.31 3.51 1.86
CA VAL A 17 7.96 2.26 1.46
C VAL A 17 8.55 2.36 0.06
N TYR A 18 7.78 2.91 -0.88
CA TYR A 18 8.23 3.11 -2.26
C TYR A 18 9.40 4.11 -2.34
N LEU A 19 9.24 5.29 -1.74
CA LEU A 19 10.25 6.35 -1.75
C LEU A 19 11.55 5.91 -1.08
N MET A 20 11.46 5.25 0.08
CA MET A 20 12.63 4.74 0.79
C MET A 20 13.35 3.66 -0.02
N THR A 21 12.61 2.81 -0.74
CA THR A 21 13.22 1.81 -1.62
C THR A 21 14.03 2.46 -2.74
N ILE A 22 13.46 3.47 -3.41
CA ILE A 22 14.17 4.20 -4.48
C ILE A 22 15.39 4.92 -3.93
N ILE A 23 15.24 5.64 -2.83
CA ILE A 23 16.35 6.39 -2.21
C ILE A 23 17.47 5.45 -1.81
N PHE A 24 17.13 4.32 -1.18
CA PHE A 24 18.10 3.32 -0.78
C PHE A 24 18.82 2.72 -1.99
N TYR A 25 18.11 2.48 -3.10
CA TYR A 25 18.73 2.09 -4.37
C TYR A 25 19.70 3.15 -4.90
N VAL A 26 19.27 4.43 -4.99
CA VAL A 26 20.10 5.53 -5.52
C VAL A 26 21.39 5.68 -4.72
N PHE A 27 21.32 5.63 -3.38
CA PHE A 27 22.51 5.72 -2.53
C PHE A 27 23.39 4.49 -2.58
N SER A 28 22.81 3.30 -2.79
CA SER A 28 23.58 2.07 -2.93
C SER A 28 24.32 1.99 -4.26
N ASP A 29 23.73 2.54 -5.32
CA ASP A 29 24.33 2.62 -6.66
C ASP A 29 25.37 3.75 -6.75
N ASN A 30 25.14 4.86 -6.02
CA ASN A 30 26.01 6.03 -6.01
C ASN A 30 26.41 6.43 -4.58
N PRO A 31 27.34 5.70 -3.92
CA PRO A 31 27.69 5.94 -2.52
C PRO A 31 28.27 7.33 -2.23
N HIS A 32 28.87 7.97 -3.25
CA HIS A 32 29.45 9.32 -3.14
C HIS A 32 28.40 10.40 -2.84
N TYR A 33 27.13 10.19 -3.21
CA TYR A 33 26.05 11.11 -2.82
C TYR A 33 25.83 11.15 -1.31
N ILE A 34 26.20 10.11 -0.55
CA ILE A 34 26.09 10.11 0.91
C ILE A 34 27.08 11.11 1.53
N SER A 35 28.31 11.19 0.98
CA SER A 35 29.30 12.18 1.44
C SER A 35 28.85 13.61 1.13
N ASP A 36 28.25 13.83 -0.04
CA ASP A 36 27.76 15.14 -0.44
C ASP A 36 26.56 15.59 0.41
N LEU A 37 25.70 14.65 0.80
CA LEU A 37 24.55 14.94 1.67
C LEU A 37 24.92 15.25 3.11
N LYS A 38 26.14 14.97 3.59
CA LYS A 38 26.48 15.20 5.00
C LYS A 38 26.63 16.68 5.36
N GLY A 39 26.93 17.57 4.40
CA GLY A 39 27.01 19.02 4.61
C GLY A 39 27.92 19.43 5.79
N LYS A 40 27.97 20.73 6.13
CA LYS A 40 28.71 21.20 7.31
C LYS A 40 27.97 21.02 8.64
N GLU A 41 26.64 20.84 8.62
CA GLU A 41 25.79 20.86 9.83
C GLU A 41 24.64 19.82 9.84
N GLY A 42 24.56 18.88 8.88
CA GLY A 42 23.49 17.88 8.83
C GLY A 42 22.09 18.40 8.43
N LEU A 43 21.94 19.70 8.17
CA LEU A 43 20.70 20.36 7.76
C LEU A 43 20.08 19.73 6.49
N SER A 44 20.91 19.20 5.58
CA SER A 44 20.52 18.51 4.35
C SER A 44 19.81 17.18 4.59
N LEU A 45 20.21 16.42 5.61
CA LEU A 45 19.54 15.16 5.97
C LEU A 45 18.17 15.42 6.62
N ILE A 46 18.08 16.45 7.45
CA ILE A 46 16.82 16.90 8.07
C ILE A 46 15.85 17.39 6.98
N GLY A 47 16.34 18.19 6.02
CA GLY A 47 15.56 18.64 4.88
C GLY A 47 15.04 17.49 4.01
N LEU A 48 15.89 16.51 3.70
CA LEU A 48 15.47 15.30 2.97
C LEU A 48 14.39 14.53 3.74
N GLY A 49 14.57 14.34 5.05
CA GLY A 49 13.58 13.68 5.91
C GLY A 49 12.23 14.41 5.92
N ALA A 50 12.23 15.74 5.98
CA ALA A 50 11.01 16.54 5.94
C ALA A 50 10.29 16.41 4.59
N ILE A 51 11.03 16.45 3.48
CA ILE A 51 10.48 16.23 2.13
C ILE A 51 9.88 14.84 2.01
N LEU A 52 10.55 13.80 2.53
CA LEU A 52 10.06 12.43 2.49
C LEU A 52 8.79 12.23 3.33
N ALA A 53 8.76 12.82 4.52
CA ALA A 53 7.59 12.80 5.38
C ALA A 53 6.39 13.45 4.66
N GLY A 54 6.60 14.59 4.01
CA GLY A 54 5.58 15.31 3.25
C GLY A 54 5.12 14.58 1.99
N LEU A 55 6.05 14.10 1.16
CA LEU A 55 5.75 13.49 -0.15
C LEU A 55 5.21 12.07 -0.07
N GLY A 56 5.54 11.31 0.99
CA GLY A 56 5.06 9.94 1.09
C GLY A 56 3.53 9.83 1.19
N VAL A 57 2.85 10.84 1.75
CA VAL A 57 1.39 10.84 1.83
C VAL A 57 0.74 11.00 0.44
N PRO A 58 1.04 12.04 -0.37
CA PRO A 58 0.53 12.16 -1.74
C PRO A 58 0.90 10.95 -2.61
N VAL A 59 2.16 10.50 -2.57
CA VAL A 59 2.60 9.35 -3.37
C VAL A 59 1.86 8.09 -2.96
N GLY A 60 1.71 7.85 -1.66
CA GLY A 60 1.00 6.69 -1.14
C GLY A 60 -0.50 6.72 -1.46
N TYR A 61 -1.12 7.91 -1.48
CA TYR A 61 -2.49 8.07 -1.95
C TYR A 61 -2.63 7.69 -3.44
N LEU A 62 -1.70 8.12 -4.30
CA LEU A 62 -1.71 7.72 -5.72
C LEU A 62 -1.55 6.21 -5.89
N ILE A 63 -0.62 5.59 -5.14
CA ILE A 63 -0.44 4.13 -5.13
C ILE A 63 -1.74 3.44 -4.70
N HIS A 64 -2.42 3.96 -3.67
CA HIS A 64 -3.70 3.44 -3.25
C HIS A 64 -4.76 3.51 -4.37
N GLN A 65 -4.87 4.64 -5.08
CA GLN A 65 -5.80 4.78 -6.22
C GLN A 65 -5.51 3.78 -7.33
N VAL A 66 -4.24 3.63 -7.71
CA VAL A 66 -3.80 2.62 -8.68
C VAL A 66 -4.18 1.21 -8.21
N SER A 67 -3.93 0.90 -6.94
CA SER A 67 -4.23 -0.42 -6.38
C SER A 67 -5.73 -0.76 -6.38
N MET A 68 -6.59 0.24 -6.15
CA MET A 68 -8.05 0.10 -6.18
C MET A 68 -8.56 -0.07 -7.61
N PHE A 69 -7.99 0.69 -8.56
CA PHE A 69 -8.35 0.62 -9.96
C PHE A 69 -8.12 -0.79 -10.53
N PHE A 70 -6.90 -1.32 -10.42
CA PHE A 70 -6.62 -2.67 -10.90
C PHE A 70 -7.37 -3.71 -10.09
N GLY A 71 -7.36 -3.56 -8.76
CA GLY A 71 -7.87 -4.56 -7.84
C GLY A 71 -9.39 -4.75 -7.81
N PHE A 72 -10.17 -3.67 -7.89
CA PHE A 72 -11.64 -3.69 -7.74
C PHE A 72 -12.35 -3.29 -9.01
N ILE A 73 -11.82 -2.32 -9.77
CA ILE A 73 -12.55 -1.78 -10.93
C ILE A 73 -12.36 -2.68 -12.16
N ILE A 74 -11.12 -3.09 -12.44
CA ILE A 74 -10.80 -3.94 -13.60
C ILE A 74 -11.05 -5.42 -13.30
N TRP A 75 -10.53 -5.94 -12.18
CA TRP A 75 -10.56 -7.38 -11.90
C TRP A 75 -11.85 -7.89 -11.27
N THR A 76 -12.92 -7.09 -11.19
CA THR A 76 -14.25 -7.58 -10.80
C THR A 76 -15.01 -8.02 -12.05
N PRO A 77 -15.12 -9.34 -12.32
CA PRO A 77 -15.67 -9.85 -13.59
C PRO A 77 -17.16 -9.58 -13.76
N ASN A 78 -17.94 -9.47 -12.67
CA ASN A 78 -19.37 -9.20 -12.73
C ASN A 78 -19.76 -8.08 -11.77
N LYS A 79 -19.74 -6.85 -12.29
CA LYS A 79 -20.08 -5.64 -11.54
C LYS A 79 -21.52 -5.66 -11.02
N ASN A 80 -22.47 -6.18 -11.81
CA ASN A 80 -23.88 -6.23 -11.39
C ASN A 80 -24.07 -7.16 -10.19
N LYS A 81 -23.41 -8.32 -10.19
CA LYS A 81 -23.41 -9.24 -9.04
C LYS A 81 -22.79 -8.58 -7.81
N PHE A 82 -21.65 -7.90 -7.98
CA PHE A 82 -21.00 -7.17 -6.89
C PHE A 82 -21.91 -6.11 -6.27
N PHE A 83 -22.52 -5.24 -7.08
CA PHE A 83 -23.43 -4.20 -6.57
C PHE A 83 -24.68 -4.78 -5.92
N LYS A 84 -25.22 -5.88 -6.45
CA LYS A 84 -26.35 -6.59 -5.82
C LYS A 84 -25.96 -7.13 -4.44
N GLU A 85 -24.78 -7.75 -4.32
CA GLU A 85 -24.31 -8.29 -3.04
C GLU A 85 -24.03 -7.20 -2.01
N GLU A 86 -23.53 -6.03 -2.44
CA GLU A 86 -23.30 -4.88 -1.56
C GLU A 86 -24.62 -4.28 -1.08
N TYR A 87 -25.61 -4.14 -1.97
CA TYR A 87 -26.96 -3.68 -1.61
C TYR A 87 -27.65 -4.60 -0.60
N GLU A 88 -27.55 -5.92 -0.79
CA GLU A 88 -28.11 -6.90 0.16
C GLU A 88 -27.44 -6.81 1.54
N LEU A 89 -26.12 -6.56 1.58
CA LEU A 89 -25.38 -6.36 2.83
C LEU A 89 -25.85 -5.09 3.55
N ASP A 90 -26.05 -4.00 2.81
CA ASP A 90 -26.57 -2.74 3.36
C ASP A 90 -27.97 -2.92 3.93
N ARG A 91 -28.86 -3.66 3.24
CA ARG A 91 -30.20 -3.98 3.74
C ARG A 91 -30.13 -4.71 5.09
N ILE A 92 -29.30 -5.77 5.19
CA ILE A 92 -29.10 -6.51 6.45
C ILE A 92 -28.60 -5.58 7.57
N ILE A 93 -27.70 -4.65 7.25
CA ILE A 93 -27.17 -3.69 8.23
C ILE A 93 -28.25 -2.71 8.73
N PHE A 94 -29.12 -2.23 7.83
CA PHE A 94 -30.19 -1.29 8.20
C PHE A 94 -31.33 -1.96 8.98
N ASP A 95 -31.68 -3.19 8.63
CA ASP A 95 -32.75 -3.95 9.29
C ASP A 95 -32.30 -4.50 10.67
N SER A 96 -30.99 -4.49 10.94
CA SER A 96 -30.43 -4.92 12.22
C SER A 96 -30.46 -3.80 13.26
N GLU A 97 -31.53 -3.67 14.03
CA GLU A 97 -31.72 -2.62 15.06
C GLU A 97 -30.47 -2.39 15.94
N ASP A 98 -30.16 -3.30 16.87
CA ASP A 98 -29.07 -3.11 17.84
C ASP A 98 -27.69 -3.55 17.33
N LYS A 99 -27.65 -4.41 16.30
CA LYS A 99 -26.42 -5.03 15.80
C LYS A 99 -25.85 -4.35 14.56
N GLY A 100 -26.65 -3.57 13.83
CA GLY A 100 -26.27 -2.96 12.55
C GLY A 100 -25.00 -2.13 12.64
N ARG A 101 -24.85 -1.35 13.72
CA ARG A 101 -23.62 -0.56 13.97
C ARG A 101 -22.38 -1.44 14.11
N LYS A 102 -22.44 -2.52 14.91
CA LYS A 102 -21.32 -3.46 15.11
C LYS A 102 -20.97 -4.19 13.81
N ILE A 103 -21.98 -4.58 13.04
CA ILE A 103 -21.80 -5.23 11.73
C ILE A 103 -21.10 -4.27 10.77
N ARG A 104 -21.57 -3.03 10.65
CA ARG A 104 -20.96 -2.00 9.80
C ARG A 104 -19.52 -1.69 10.20
N GLU A 105 -19.25 -1.55 11.49
CA GLU A 105 -17.90 -1.30 12.01
C GLU A 105 -16.95 -2.46 11.68
N ARG A 106 -17.40 -3.71 11.86
CA ARG A 106 -16.63 -4.91 11.50
C ARG A 106 -16.38 -5.01 10.00
N TYR A 107 -17.41 -4.78 9.19
CA TYR A 107 -17.30 -4.78 7.73
C TYR A 107 -16.27 -3.74 7.25
N ARG A 108 -16.44 -2.48 7.69
CA ARG A 108 -15.54 -1.37 7.38
C ARG A 108 -14.10 -1.68 7.80
N HIS A 109 -13.91 -2.28 8.97
CA HIS A 109 -12.60 -2.69 9.43
C HIS A 109 -11.95 -3.71 8.48
N LEU A 110 -12.63 -4.81 8.15
CA LEU A 110 -12.10 -5.84 7.26
C LEU A 110 -11.79 -5.29 5.87
N LEU A 111 -12.74 -4.56 5.27
CA LEU A 111 -12.59 -3.97 3.95
C LEU A 111 -11.41 -2.98 3.90
N SER A 112 -11.30 -2.12 4.91
CA SER A 112 -10.19 -1.19 5.02
C SER A 112 -8.85 -1.92 5.09
N ARG A 113 -8.73 -2.98 5.90
CA ARG A 113 -7.49 -3.75 6.03
C ARG A 113 -7.09 -4.40 4.71
N ILE A 114 -8.05 -4.87 3.92
CA ILE A 114 -7.80 -5.40 2.57
C ILE A 114 -7.23 -4.31 1.66
N HIS A 115 -7.84 -3.11 1.64
CA HIS A 115 -7.38 -2.00 0.80
C HIS A 115 -5.97 -1.52 1.19
N GLU A 116 -5.68 -1.46 2.49
CA GLU A 116 -4.35 -1.12 3.01
C GLU A 116 -3.27 -2.09 2.55
N LEU A 117 -3.51 -3.39 2.73
CA LEU A 117 -2.56 -4.43 2.33
C LEU A 117 -2.40 -4.47 0.81
N ARG A 118 -3.47 -4.19 0.06
CA ARG A 118 -3.42 -4.08 -1.40
C ARG A 118 -2.55 -2.92 -1.84
N ALA A 119 -2.73 -1.73 -1.28
CA ALA A 119 -1.89 -0.57 -1.58
C ALA A 119 -0.41 -0.82 -1.22
N LEU A 120 -0.14 -1.44 -0.07
CA LEU A 120 1.22 -1.82 0.34
C LEU A 120 1.83 -2.86 -0.61
N LYS A 121 1.07 -3.87 -1.03
CA LYS A 121 1.53 -4.86 -2.03
C LYS A 121 1.85 -4.18 -3.37
N THR A 122 0.98 -3.27 -3.82
CA THR A 122 1.22 -2.49 -5.05
C THR A 122 2.46 -1.62 -4.91
N SER A 123 2.72 -1.03 -3.74
CA SER A 123 3.95 -0.29 -3.47
C SER A 123 5.21 -1.14 -3.65
N HIS A 124 5.24 -2.37 -3.10
CA HIS A 124 6.37 -3.27 -3.30
C HIS A 124 6.51 -3.74 -4.76
N ILE A 125 5.41 -4.01 -5.46
CA ILE A 125 5.43 -4.35 -6.90
C ILE A 125 5.99 -3.19 -7.72
N LEU A 126 5.52 -1.96 -7.45
CA LEU A 126 6.02 -0.77 -8.13
C LEU A 126 7.50 -0.53 -7.80
N SER A 127 7.92 -0.79 -6.57
CA SER A 127 9.33 -0.71 -6.16
C SER A 127 10.20 -1.69 -6.96
N ILE A 128 9.74 -2.93 -7.15
CA ILE A 128 10.44 -3.94 -7.98
C ILE A 128 10.57 -3.45 -9.42
N ILE A 129 9.48 -2.97 -10.02
CA ILE A 129 9.47 -2.46 -11.39
C ILE A 129 10.44 -1.28 -11.53
N THR A 130 10.36 -0.30 -10.63
CA THR A 130 11.21 0.88 -10.69
C THR A 130 12.69 0.53 -10.49
N VAL A 131 13.03 -0.29 -9.50
CA VAL A 131 14.42 -0.71 -9.26
C VAL A 131 14.97 -1.53 -10.42
N ALA A 132 14.18 -2.47 -10.96
CA ALA A 132 14.59 -3.25 -12.14
C ALA A 132 14.81 -2.35 -13.36
N SER A 133 13.93 -1.38 -13.62
CA SER A 133 14.09 -0.42 -14.70
C SER A 133 15.34 0.44 -14.51
N LEU A 134 15.59 0.98 -13.30
CA LEU A 134 16.79 1.76 -13.04
C LEU A 134 18.06 0.93 -13.21
N ALA A 135 18.08 -0.30 -12.71
CA ALA A 135 19.23 -1.20 -12.86
C ALA A 135 19.52 -1.59 -14.31
N LEU A 136 18.48 -1.71 -15.15
CA LEU A 136 18.63 -2.10 -16.57
C LEU A 136 18.98 -0.93 -17.49
N PHE A 137 18.46 0.27 -17.23
CA PHE A 137 18.58 1.41 -18.15
C PHE A 137 19.57 2.48 -17.71
N TYR A 138 19.89 2.58 -16.41
CA TYR A 138 20.67 3.69 -15.87
C TYR A 138 21.93 3.27 -15.12
N SER A 139 22.01 2.03 -14.63
CA SER A 139 23.22 1.53 -13.98
C SER A 139 24.16 0.88 -14.99
N GLU A 140 25.45 1.20 -14.93
CA GLU A 140 26.47 0.57 -15.79
C GLU A 140 26.59 -0.93 -15.51
N THR A 141 26.31 -1.37 -14.28
CA THR A 141 26.33 -2.78 -13.89
C THR A 141 25.27 -3.09 -12.82
N VAL A 142 24.67 -4.29 -12.88
CA VAL A 142 23.77 -4.75 -11.83
C VAL A 142 24.56 -4.98 -10.54
N ASN A 143 24.51 -4.03 -9.62
CA ASN A 143 25.24 -4.08 -8.36
C ASN A 143 24.57 -5.06 -7.36
N LYS A 144 25.35 -5.65 -6.44
CA LYS A 144 24.83 -6.57 -5.40
C LYS A 144 23.69 -5.97 -4.57
N PRO A 145 23.74 -4.68 -4.15
CA PRO A 145 22.64 -4.06 -3.41
C PRO A 145 21.30 -4.06 -4.15
N SER A 146 21.29 -3.83 -5.47
CA SER A 146 20.06 -3.84 -6.27
C SER A 146 19.36 -5.20 -6.22
N ILE A 147 20.12 -6.28 -6.32
CA ILE A 147 19.61 -7.66 -6.21
C ILE A 147 19.02 -7.90 -4.82
N ILE A 148 19.70 -7.46 -3.76
CA ILE A 148 19.20 -7.59 -2.38
C ILE A 148 17.88 -6.83 -2.22
N ILE A 149 17.79 -5.60 -2.71
CA ILE A 149 16.57 -4.78 -2.66
C ILE A 149 15.41 -5.47 -3.39
N LEU A 150 15.68 -6.04 -4.56
CA LEU A 150 14.67 -6.79 -5.33
C LEU A 150 14.20 -8.03 -4.56
N ILE A 151 15.11 -8.83 -4.01
CA ILE A 151 14.76 -10.02 -3.21
C ILE A 151 13.91 -9.64 -2.00
N VAL A 152 14.32 -8.61 -1.25
CA VAL A 152 13.56 -8.12 -0.08
C VAL A 152 12.15 -7.69 -0.49
N ASN A 153 12.00 -6.93 -1.58
CA ASN A 153 10.69 -6.52 -2.04
C ASN A 153 9.83 -7.71 -2.51
N ILE A 154 10.41 -8.72 -3.18
CA ILE A 154 9.69 -9.94 -3.57
C ILE A 154 9.17 -10.68 -2.34
N ILE A 155 10.01 -10.88 -1.33
CA ILE A 155 9.61 -11.50 -0.06
C ILE A 155 8.47 -10.71 0.58
N MET A 156 8.57 -9.39 0.61
CA MET A 156 7.52 -8.53 1.14
C MET A 156 6.21 -8.63 0.35
N VAL A 157 6.26 -8.70 -0.99
CA VAL A 157 5.06 -8.94 -1.82
C VAL A 157 4.38 -10.24 -1.40
N ILE A 158 5.14 -11.32 -1.21
CA ILE A 158 4.61 -12.64 -0.82
C ILE A 158 3.95 -12.56 0.55
N ILE A 159 4.63 -12.00 1.55
CA ILE A 159 4.10 -11.84 2.92
C ILE A 159 2.80 -11.02 2.91
N VAL A 160 2.82 -9.85 2.26
CA VAL A 160 1.66 -8.96 2.19
C VAL A 160 0.51 -9.61 1.42
N HIS A 161 0.80 -10.40 0.38
CA HIS A 161 -0.20 -11.16 -0.35
C HIS A 161 -0.92 -12.19 0.53
N PHE A 162 -0.19 -12.99 1.31
CA PHE A 162 -0.80 -13.95 2.23
C PHE A 162 -1.65 -13.26 3.31
N ASN A 163 -1.15 -12.16 3.86
CA ASN A 163 -1.91 -11.34 4.80
C ASN A 163 -3.19 -10.79 4.17
N GLN A 164 -3.11 -10.27 2.95
CA GLN A 164 -4.27 -9.77 2.21
C GLN A 164 -5.30 -10.88 1.99
N SER A 165 -4.86 -12.05 1.52
CA SER A 165 -5.71 -13.22 1.26
C SER A 165 -6.42 -13.71 2.53
N HIS A 166 -5.74 -13.68 3.68
CA HIS A 166 -6.36 -14.01 4.96
C HIS A 166 -7.54 -13.08 5.29
N PHE A 167 -7.36 -11.76 5.12
CA PHE A 167 -8.44 -10.80 5.38
C PHE A 167 -9.57 -10.88 4.36
N GLU A 168 -9.28 -11.16 3.09
CA GLU A 168 -10.28 -11.39 2.04
C GLU A 168 -11.17 -12.60 2.37
N LYS A 169 -10.56 -13.74 2.71
CA LYS A 169 -11.31 -14.94 3.13
C LYS A 169 -12.15 -14.71 4.39
N ASN A 170 -11.62 -13.95 5.35
CA ASN A 170 -12.35 -13.59 6.57
C ASN A 170 -13.56 -12.68 6.24
N LEU A 171 -13.40 -11.75 5.30
CA LEU A 171 -14.50 -10.91 4.84
C LEU A 171 -15.58 -11.74 4.14
N ASP A 172 -15.20 -12.68 3.29
CA ASP A 172 -16.15 -13.55 2.60
C ASP A 172 -16.92 -14.44 3.58
N PHE A 173 -16.23 -15.02 4.55
CA PHE A 173 -16.85 -15.79 5.62
C PHE A 173 -17.83 -14.93 6.44
N PHE A 174 -17.44 -13.71 6.78
CA PHE A 174 -18.29 -12.76 7.48
C PHE A 174 -19.54 -12.39 6.67
N LYS A 175 -19.40 -12.07 5.37
CA LYS A 175 -20.52 -11.79 4.47
C LYS A 175 -21.46 -12.99 4.34
N LYS A 176 -20.93 -14.21 4.28
CA LYS A 176 -21.74 -15.43 4.21
C LYS A 176 -22.56 -15.64 5.49
N LYS A 177 -21.94 -15.47 6.66
CA LYS A 177 -22.60 -15.63 7.97
C LYS A 177 -23.71 -14.63 8.26
N LEU A 178 -23.71 -13.48 7.60
CA LEU A 178 -24.79 -12.49 7.72
C LEU A 178 -26.01 -12.81 6.87
N LYS A 179 -25.86 -13.68 5.86
CA LYS A 179 -26.93 -14.08 4.94
C LYS A 179 -27.60 -15.41 5.34
N GLU A 180 -27.00 -16.12 6.31
CA GLU A 180 -27.55 -17.31 6.97
C GLU A 180 -28.49 -16.90 8.11
#